data_AF-A0A521PLJ3-F1
#
_entry.id   AF-A0A521PLJ3-F1
#
_cell.length_a   1.000
_cell.length_b   1.000
_cell.length_c   1.000
_cell.angle_alpha   90.00
_cell.angle_beta   90.00
_cell.angle_gamma   90.00
#
_symmetry.space_group_name_H-M   'P 1'
#
loop_
_entity.id
_entity.type
_entity.pdbx_description
1 polymer ?
#
loop_
_entity_poly.entity_id
_entity_poly.type
_entity_poly.pdbx_seq_one_letter_code
_entity_poly.pdbx_strand_id
1 'polypeptide(L)'
;MAEILIDGELFLRWLRSDAADLALLAGCEFDDGERENLLSVTGADRRRQVLICVDDRGEARIAFSRLSKGFPVVPPGHPLIAAVEAGLSLQERADREAQQEMGPEFAIQFTSSVDLNRVHAAVMAFRANRLPEEAERYDQFDALKRNRLYAQGARIAERWRDLAKAAGAPWADIALNLAWFLRVTEQPLRAISAVEEFWRARGPRPSPRLRAALATVEAAAYTDKFERRGGQRPDLVAAWNAIGRAWAIEAERDHPEVSSVYRRLEGFGPDPRRSR
;
A
#
# COMPACT_ATOMS: atom_id res chain seq x y z
N MET A 1 0.39 17.68 -27.73
CA MET A 1 1.33 16.57 -27.48
C MET A 1 1.44 16.43 -25.97
N ALA A 2 1.60 15.23 -25.40
CA ALA A 2 1.72 15.08 -23.96
C ALA A 2 3.11 15.57 -23.51
N GLU A 3 3.18 16.58 -22.66
CA GLU A 3 4.43 17.07 -22.07
C GLU A 3 4.89 16.13 -20.95
N ILE A 4 6.20 16.09 -20.72
CA ILE A 4 6.82 15.30 -19.64
C ILE A 4 7.19 16.25 -18.50
N LEU A 5 6.68 15.93 -17.31
CA LEU A 5 7.06 16.57 -16.06
C LEU A 5 8.25 15.84 -15.46
N ILE A 6 9.36 16.55 -15.27
CA ILE A 6 10.53 16.04 -14.58
C ILE A 6 10.36 16.32 -13.08
N ASP A 7 10.74 15.35 -12.24
CA ASP A 7 10.77 15.55 -10.79
C ASP A 7 11.75 16.67 -10.40
N GLY A 8 11.25 17.68 -9.69
CA GLY A 8 12.02 18.87 -9.32
C GLY A 8 13.22 18.59 -8.42
N GLU A 9 13.16 17.57 -7.54
CA GLU A 9 14.30 17.17 -6.71
C GLU A 9 15.41 16.53 -7.55
N LEU A 10 15.04 15.67 -8.49
CA LEU A 10 16.01 15.08 -9.41
C LEU A 10 16.64 16.11 -10.33
N PHE A 11 15.83 17.03 -10.84
CA PHE A 11 16.33 18.14 -11.66
C PHE A 11 17.32 19.00 -10.87
N LEU A 12 17.01 19.34 -9.62
CA LEU A 12 17.91 20.05 -8.73
C LEU A 12 19.20 19.26 -8.45
N ARG A 13 19.10 17.95 -8.22
CA ARG A 13 20.25 17.07 -8.00
C ARG A 13 21.15 17.03 -9.23
N TRP A 14 20.56 16.90 -10.42
CA TRP A 14 21.27 16.97 -11.69
C TRP A 14 21.94 18.34 -11.85
N LEU A 15 21.24 19.46 -11.70
CA LEU A 15 21.78 20.82 -11.80
C LEU A 15 22.97 21.08 -10.84
N ARG A 16 22.99 20.42 -9.69
CA ARG A 16 24.09 20.51 -8.72
C ARG A 16 25.28 19.63 -9.06
N SER A 17 25.09 18.60 -9.89
CA SER A 17 26.13 17.66 -10.28
C SER A 17 27.11 18.24 -11.30
N ASP A 18 28.34 17.73 -11.31
CA ASP A 18 29.36 18.13 -12.28
C ASP A 18 29.09 17.61 -13.70
N ALA A 19 28.16 16.66 -13.84
CA ALA A 19 27.69 16.14 -15.11
C ALA A 19 26.58 17.01 -15.76
N ALA A 20 26.15 18.09 -15.09
CA ALA A 20 25.13 18.99 -15.64
C ALA A 20 25.64 19.78 -16.85
N ASP A 21 25.13 19.44 -18.02
CA ASP A 21 25.21 20.27 -19.22
C ASP A 21 24.01 21.24 -19.26
N LEU A 22 24.27 22.51 -18.94
CA LEU A 22 23.23 23.55 -18.90
C LEU A 22 22.67 23.88 -20.29
N ALA A 23 23.34 23.49 -21.38
CA ALA A 23 22.80 23.62 -22.73
C ALA A 23 21.53 22.78 -22.91
N LEU A 24 21.36 21.71 -22.11
CA LEU A 24 20.17 20.86 -22.11
C LEU A 24 18.94 21.55 -21.49
N LEU A 25 19.05 22.78 -20.99
CA LEU A 25 17.89 23.57 -20.56
C LEU A 25 17.17 24.26 -21.71
N ALA A 26 17.77 24.29 -22.91
CA ALA A 26 17.14 24.92 -24.07
C ALA A 26 15.82 24.23 -24.42
N GLY A 27 14.73 25.00 -24.54
CA GLY A 27 13.40 24.45 -24.82
C GLY A 27 12.72 23.79 -23.62
N CYS A 28 13.30 23.91 -22.41
CA CYS A 28 12.66 23.55 -21.17
C CYS A 28 11.80 24.71 -20.66
N GLU A 29 10.62 24.37 -20.15
CA GLU A 29 9.81 25.29 -19.37
C GLU A 29 9.78 24.83 -17.91
N PHE A 30 9.33 25.69 -17.00
CA PHE A 30 9.26 25.39 -15.58
C PHE A 30 7.92 25.81 -15.02
N ASP A 31 7.21 24.85 -14.43
CA ASP A 31 6.04 25.07 -13.61
C ASP A 31 6.49 25.26 -12.16
N ASP A 32 6.32 26.47 -11.63
CA ASP A 32 6.66 26.79 -10.24
C ASP A 32 5.51 26.58 -9.25
N GLY A 33 4.33 26.17 -9.74
CA GLY A 33 3.11 25.96 -8.96
C GLY A 33 2.49 27.23 -8.38
N GLU A 34 3.03 28.41 -8.70
CA GLU A 34 2.55 29.71 -8.20
C GLU A 34 2.02 30.60 -9.30
N ARG A 35 2.62 30.54 -10.49
CA ARG A 35 2.22 31.32 -11.67
C ARG A 35 1.27 30.52 -12.55
N GLU A 36 0.40 31.25 -13.25
CA GLU A 36 -0.54 30.65 -14.21
C GLU A 36 0.15 30.18 -15.49
N ASN A 37 1.26 30.83 -15.87
CA ASN A 37 2.00 30.52 -17.09
C ASN A 37 3.30 29.78 -16.77
N LEU A 38 3.66 28.84 -17.65
CA LEU A 38 4.96 28.18 -17.62
C LEU A 38 6.07 29.19 -17.89
N LEU A 39 7.18 29.03 -17.19
CA LEU A 39 8.34 29.92 -17.27
C LEU A 39 9.35 29.33 -18.25
N SER A 40 9.68 30.04 -19.33
CA SER A 40 10.70 29.55 -20.27
C SER A 40 12.08 29.59 -19.62
N VAL A 41 12.72 28.44 -19.47
CA VAL A 41 14.05 28.35 -18.85
C VAL A 41 15.10 28.80 -19.86
N THR A 42 15.89 29.81 -19.51
CA THR A 42 16.96 30.35 -20.36
C THR A 42 18.34 29.96 -19.88
N GLY A 43 18.48 29.51 -18.63
CA GLY A 43 19.72 28.97 -18.11
C GLY A 43 19.69 28.77 -16.60
N ALA A 44 20.86 28.50 -16.03
CA ALA A 44 21.05 28.40 -14.58
C ALA A 44 22.39 29.01 -14.17
N ASP A 45 22.41 29.67 -13.01
CA ASP A 45 23.65 30.09 -12.35
C ASP A 45 23.89 29.17 -11.14
N ARG A 46 24.77 28.18 -11.32
CA ARG A 46 25.13 27.21 -10.27
C ARG A 46 25.83 27.87 -9.08
N ARG A 47 26.55 28.98 -9.28
CA ARG A 47 27.27 29.68 -8.19
C ARG A 47 26.31 30.43 -7.30
N ARG A 48 25.35 31.13 -7.91
CA ARG A 48 24.27 31.85 -7.20
C ARG A 48 23.09 30.95 -6.82
N GLN A 49 23.10 29.70 -7.29
CA GLN A 49 22.06 28.70 -7.07
C GLN A 49 20.67 29.18 -7.50
N VAL A 50 20.58 29.70 -8.73
CA VAL A 50 19.32 30.19 -9.31
C VAL A 50 19.09 29.60 -10.71
N LEU A 51 17.85 29.24 -10.99
CA LEU A 51 17.34 28.98 -12.32
C LEU A 51 16.88 30.30 -12.93
N ILE A 52 17.31 30.58 -14.15
CA ILE A 52 16.98 31.81 -14.87
C ILE A 52 15.89 31.46 -15.86
N CYS A 53 14.74 32.13 -15.71
CA CYS A 53 13.60 31.93 -16.57
C CYS A 53 13.11 33.28 -17.11
N VAL A 54 12.26 33.25 -18.12
CA VAL A 54 11.59 34.42 -18.68
C VAL A 54 10.09 34.16 -18.72
N ASP A 55 9.31 35.14 -18.29
CA ASP A 55 7.87 35.21 -18.48
C ASP A 55 7.48 36.44 -19.32
N ASP A 56 6.19 36.67 -19.46
CA ASP A 56 5.59 37.84 -20.12
C ASP A 56 5.92 39.17 -19.42
N ARG A 57 6.40 39.12 -18.17
CA ARG A 57 6.77 40.28 -17.34
C ARG A 57 8.29 40.52 -17.30
N GLY A 58 9.09 39.59 -17.80
CA GLY A 58 10.54 39.71 -17.95
C GLY A 58 11.32 38.55 -17.35
N GLU A 59 12.57 38.81 -16.97
CA GLU A 59 13.43 37.77 -16.38
C GLU A 59 13.01 37.48 -14.93
N ALA A 60 12.79 36.19 -14.63
CA ALA A 60 12.55 35.67 -13.30
C ALA A 60 13.74 34.81 -12.84
N ARG A 61 14.14 34.96 -11.58
CA ARG A 61 15.20 34.14 -10.97
C ARG A 61 14.61 33.29 -9.85
N ILE A 62 14.60 31.98 -10.04
CA ILE A 62 14.05 31.02 -9.09
C ILE A 62 15.20 30.40 -8.31
N ALA A 63 15.19 30.54 -6.98
CA ALA A 63 16.20 29.90 -6.15
C ALA A 63 16.11 28.37 -6.24
N PHE A 64 17.26 27.70 -6.28
CA PHE A 64 17.36 26.24 -6.31
C PHE A 64 16.60 25.55 -5.16
N SER A 65 16.53 26.18 -3.99
CA SER A 65 15.77 25.71 -2.83
C SER A 65 14.25 25.60 -3.07
N ARG A 66 13.74 26.21 -4.14
CA ARG A 66 12.32 26.15 -4.52
C ARG A 66 12.04 25.11 -5.62
N LEU A 67 13.07 24.59 -6.29
CA LEU A 67 12.88 23.71 -7.44
C LEU A 67 12.27 22.37 -7.08
N SER A 68 12.43 21.87 -5.85
CA SER A 68 11.80 20.63 -5.38
C SER A 68 10.27 20.71 -5.29
N LYS A 69 9.69 21.92 -5.39
CA LYS A 69 8.24 22.14 -5.35
C LYS A 69 7.62 22.40 -6.72
N GLY A 70 8.44 22.51 -7.76
CA GLY A 70 8.00 22.71 -9.13
C GLY A 70 8.47 21.59 -10.05
N PHE A 71 8.13 21.70 -11.33
CA PHE A 71 8.41 20.68 -12.33
C PHE A 71 8.96 21.32 -13.60
N PRO A 72 10.15 20.93 -14.06
CA PRO A 72 10.55 21.18 -15.44
C PRO A 72 9.60 20.45 -16.39
N VAL A 73 9.12 21.18 -17.39
CA VAL A 73 8.21 20.70 -18.43
C VAL A 73 8.98 20.64 -19.73
N VAL A 74 9.01 19.48 -20.37
CA VAL A 74 9.72 19.26 -21.63
C VAL A 74 8.91 18.41 -22.60
N PRO A 75 9.14 18.53 -23.93
CA PRO A 75 8.54 17.62 -24.88
C PRO A 75 9.06 16.18 -24.71
N PRO A 76 8.29 15.15 -25.10
CA PRO A 76 8.77 13.77 -25.11
C PRO A 76 10.05 13.62 -25.93
N GLY A 77 11.02 12.85 -25.41
CA GLY A 77 12.31 12.63 -26.06
C GLY A 77 13.33 13.76 -25.88
N HIS A 78 13.02 14.79 -25.08
CA HIS A 78 13.98 15.85 -24.77
C HIS A 78 15.23 15.28 -24.06
N PRO A 79 16.47 15.63 -24.48
CA PRO A 79 17.70 15.06 -23.91
C PRO A 79 17.87 15.29 -22.40
N LEU A 80 17.26 16.36 -21.86
CA LEU A 80 17.26 16.66 -20.43
C LEU A 80 16.67 15.50 -19.60
N ILE A 81 15.67 14.78 -20.13
CA ILE A 81 15.03 13.65 -19.44
C ILE A 81 16.10 12.60 -19.11
N ALA A 82 16.83 12.14 -20.13
CA ALA A 82 17.87 11.13 -19.98
C ALA A 82 19.03 11.63 -19.10
N ALA A 83 19.39 12.91 -19.19
CA ALA A 83 20.47 13.49 -18.37
C ALA A 83 20.11 13.52 -16.88
N VAL A 84 18.86 13.90 -16.54
CA VAL A 84 18.37 13.89 -15.17
C VAL A 84 18.24 12.46 -14.65
N GLU A 85 17.71 11.54 -15.46
CA GLU A 85 17.59 10.12 -15.11
C GLU A 85 18.95 9.41 -14.94
N ALA A 86 19.99 9.84 -15.67
CA ALA A 86 21.34 9.33 -15.50
C ALA A 86 21.88 9.57 -14.07
N GLY A 87 21.40 10.61 -13.39
CA GLY A 87 21.74 10.92 -12.00
C GLY A 87 21.02 10.05 -10.94
N LEU A 88 20.15 9.12 -11.36
CA LEU A 88 19.54 8.14 -10.45
C LEU A 88 20.54 7.06 -10.04
N SER A 89 20.53 6.73 -8.74
CA SER A 89 21.19 5.53 -8.23
C SER A 89 20.53 4.26 -8.80
N LEU A 90 21.25 3.14 -8.79
CA LEU A 90 20.71 1.85 -9.23
C LEU A 90 19.44 1.47 -8.46
N GLN A 91 19.38 1.77 -7.15
CA GLN A 91 18.21 1.49 -6.33
C GLN A 91 17.00 2.35 -6.75
N GLU A 92 17.19 3.64 -6.99
CA GLU A 92 16.08 4.52 -7.40
C GLU A 92 15.52 4.15 -8.78
N ARG A 93 16.39 3.67 -9.68
CA ARG A 93 15.96 3.14 -10.98
C ARG A 93 15.12 1.88 -10.80
N ALA A 94 15.62 0.91 -10.01
CA ALA A 94 14.88 -0.31 -9.70
C ALA A 94 13.54 -0.03 -9.02
N ASP A 95 13.50 0.92 -8.07
CA ASP A 95 12.28 1.33 -7.38
C ASP A 95 11.26 1.94 -8.36
N ARG A 96 11.71 2.79 -9.29
CA ARG A 96 10.85 3.38 -10.34
C ARG A 96 10.33 2.33 -11.32
N GLU A 97 11.19 1.41 -11.75
CA GLU A 97 10.80 0.30 -12.63
C GLU A 97 9.76 -0.58 -11.95
N ALA A 98 9.99 -1.00 -10.69
CA ALA A 98 9.03 -1.78 -9.91
C ALA A 98 7.69 -1.06 -9.77
N GLN A 99 7.71 0.25 -9.51
CA GLN A 99 6.52 1.08 -9.41
C GLN A 99 5.73 1.13 -10.74
N GLN A 100 6.43 1.32 -11.86
CA GLN A 100 5.83 1.36 -13.19
C GLN A 100 5.23 0.00 -13.57
N GLU A 101 5.95 -1.10 -13.30
CA GLU A 101 5.48 -2.45 -13.57
C GLU A 101 4.20 -2.78 -12.81
N MET A 102 4.08 -2.39 -11.53
CA MET A 102 2.84 -2.58 -10.76
C MET A 102 1.65 -1.81 -11.34
N GLY A 103 1.90 -0.70 -12.03
CA GLY A 103 0.87 0.08 -12.71
C GLY A 103 0.12 1.06 -11.79
N PRO A 104 -0.83 1.83 -12.36
CA PRO A 104 -1.40 3.01 -11.71
C PRO A 104 -2.22 2.70 -10.46
N GLU A 105 -2.76 1.49 -10.32
CA GLU A 105 -3.49 1.06 -9.12
C GLU A 105 -2.62 0.93 -7.86
N PHE A 106 -1.29 1.02 -8.02
CA PHE A 106 -0.31 1.05 -6.94
C PHE A 106 0.47 2.37 -6.87
N ALA A 107 0.05 3.42 -7.60
CA ALA A 107 0.71 4.73 -7.66
C ALA A 107 0.57 5.51 -6.33
N ILE A 108 1.27 5.04 -5.30
CA ILE A 108 1.34 5.62 -3.97
C ILE A 108 2.80 5.86 -3.57
N GLN A 109 3.00 6.71 -2.58
CA GLN A 109 4.30 6.80 -1.92
C GLN A 109 4.43 5.65 -0.92
N PHE A 110 5.39 4.76 -1.17
CA PHE A 110 5.70 3.65 -0.27
C PHE A 110 6.47 4.11 0.96
N THR A 111 6.25 3.40 2.07
CA THR A 111 6.90 3.67 3.37
C THR A 111 8.41 3.42 3.31
N SER A 112 8.86 2.49 2.47
CA SER A 112 10.28 2.19 2.22
C SER A 112 10.47 1.42 0.91
N SER A 113 11.69 1.40 0.37
CA SER A 113 12.05 0.56 -0.79
C SER A 113 11.88 -0.94 -0.49
N VAL A 114 12.08 -1.37 0.75
CA VAL A 114 11.83 -2.77 1.16
C VAL A 114 10.36 -3.13 1.00
N ASP A 115 9.46 -2.25 1.43
CA ASP A 115 8.02 -2.46 1.29
C ASP A 115 7.58 -2.40 -0.16
N LEU A 116 8.14 -1.47 -0.95
CA LEU A 116 7.94 -1.40 -2.40
C LEU A 116 8.27 -2.74 -3.06
N ASN A 117 9.47 -3.28 -2.79
CA ASN A 117 9.92 -4.55 -3.37
C ASN A 117 9.03 -5.73 -2.93
N ARG A 118 8.57 -5.74 -1.67
CA ARG A 118 7.65 -6.78 -1.17
C ARG A 118 6.29 -6.71 -1.88
N VAL A 119 5.72 -5.51 -2.02
CA VAL A 119 4.44 -5.33 -2.72
C VAL A 119 4.60 -5.65 -4.21
N HIS A 120 5.67 -5.21 -4.85
CA HIS A 120 5.99 -5.56 -6.24
C HIS A 120 6.06 -7.07 -6.43
N ALA A 121 6.80 -7.79 -5.57
CA ALA A 121 6.87 -9.25 -5.62
C ALA A 121 5.49 -9.92 -5.46
N ALA A 122 4.63 -9.39 -4.58
CA ALA A 122 3.27 -9.88 -4.41
C ALA A 122 2.42 -9.68 -5.68
N VAL A 123 2.52 -8.51 -6.30
CA VAL A 123 1.81 -8.17 -7.55
C VAL A 123 2.28 -9.05 -8.70
N MET A 124 3.59 -9.26 -8.84
CA MET A 124 4.13 -10.13 -9.89
C MET A 124 3.72 -11.58 -9.67
N ALA A 125 3.74 -12.09 -8.44
CA ALA A 125 3.23 -13.44 -8.14
C ALA A 125 1.73 -13.58 -8.45
N PHE A 126 0.93 -12.59 -8.08
CA PHE A 126 -0.50 -12.52 -8.39
C PHE A 126 -0.75 -12.57 -9.91
N ARG A 127 -0.06 -11.73 -10.69
CA ARG A 127 -0.19 -11.71 -12.17
C ARG A 127 0.28 -12.99 -12.83
N ALA A 128 1.35 -13.58 -12.30
CA ALA A 128 1.90 -14.85 -12.78
C ALA A 128 1.07 -16.08 -12.33
N ASN A 129 -0.04 -15.90 -11.61
CA ASN A 129 -0.82 -16.99 -11.03
C ASN A 129 0.02 -17.95 -10.16
N ARG A 130 1.00 -17.40 -9.46
CA ARG A 130 1.89 -18.14 -8.57
C ARG A 130 1.44 -17.95 -7.13
N LEU A 131 1.44 -19.05 -6.37
CA LEU A 131 1.30 -19.03 -4.92
C LEU A 131 2.71 -18.90 -4.29
N PRO A 132 3.05 -17.77 -3.63
CA PRO A 132 4.30 -17.63 -2.91
C PRO A 132 4.37 -18.56 -1.69
N GLU A 133 5.55 -18.79 -1.13
CA GLU A 133 5.71 -19.54 0.11
C GLU A 133 5.14 -18.77 1.32
N GLU A 134 4.82 -19.47 2.41
CA GLU A 134 4.20 -18.85 3.60
C GLU A 134 5.03 -17.69 4.18
N ALA A 135 6.36 -17.84 4.24
CA ALA A 135 7.25 -16.79 4.72
C ALA A 135 7.22 -15.54 3.81
N GLU A 136 7.19 -15.74 2.48
CA GLU A 136 7.07 -14.64 1.52
C GLU A 136 5.72 -13.94 1.65
N ARG A 137 4.63 -14.70 1.75
CA ARG A 137 3.27 -14.15 1.90
C ARG A 137 3.14 -13.31 3.16
N TYR A 138 3.75 -13.74 4.27
CA TYR A 138 3.75 -12.97 5.52
C TYR A 138 4.32 -11.56 5.30
N ASP A 139 5.54 -11.47 4.76
CA ASP A 139 6.22 -10.20 4.50
C ASP A 139 5.46 -9.32 3.50
N GLN A 140 4.87 -9.95 2.47
CA GLN A 140 4.07 -9.30 1.44
C GLN A 140 2.76 -8.72 2.01
N PHE A 141 2.02 -9.49 2.81
CA PHE A 141 0.81 -9.00 3.45
C PHE A 141 1.08 -7.88 4.44
N ASP A 142 2.17 -7.95 5.21
CA ASP A 142 2.53 -6.87 6.15
C ASP A 142 2.98 -5.60 5.43
N ALA A 143 3.65 -5.70 4.28
CA ALA A 143 3.93 -4.54 3.44
C ALA A 143 2.64 -3.93 2.86
N LEU A 144 1.70 -4.75 2.37
CA LEU A 144 0.39 -4.28 1.89
C LEU A 144 -0.40 -3.55 2.99
N LYS A 145 -0.40 -4.07 4.23
CA LYS A 145 -1.06 -3.43 5.38
C LYS A 145 -0.44 -2.08 5.72
N ARG A 146 0.89 -2.01 5.85
CA ARG A 146 1.60 -0.76 6.21
C ARG A 146 1.39 0.35 5.20
N ASN A 147 1.30 0.00 3.92
CA ASN A 147 1.07 0.94 2.82
C ASN A 147 -0.42 1.14 2.48
N ARG A 148 -1.34 0.62 3.32
CA ARG A 148 -2.79 0.80 3.20
C ARG A 148 -3.40 0.32 1.89
N LEU A 149 -2.75 -0.63 1.21
CA LEU A 149 -3.20 -1.23 -0.05
C LEU A 149 -4.25 -2.32 0.18
N TYR A 150 -5.29 -2.02 0.96
CA TYR A 150 -6.19 -3.03 1.52
C TYR A 150 -7.07 -3.68 0.46
N ALA A 151 -7.59 -2.91 -0.50
CA ALA A 151 -8.42 -3.44 -1.57
C ALA A 151 -7.60 -4.35 -2.50
N GLN A 152 -6.38 -3.92 -2.84
CA GLN A 152 -5.43 -4.70 -3.63
C GLN A 152 -5.02 -5.97 -2.88
N GLY A 153 -4.74 -5.87 -1.58
CA GLY A 153 -4.41 -6.99 -0.71
C GLY A 153 -5.54 -8.02 -0.63
N ALA A 154 -6.80 -7.59 -0.57
CA ALA A 154 -7.95 -8.50 -0.65
C ALA A 154 -7.95 -9.27 -1.97
N ARG A 155 -7.83 -8.59 -3.13
CA ARG A 155 -7.81 -9.26 -4.46
C ARG A 155 -6.67 -10.30 -4.56
N ILE A 156 -5.48 -9.94 -4.09
CA ILE A 156 -4.32 -10.84 -4.09
C ILE A 156 -4.59 -12.06 -3.20
N ALA A 157 -5.08 -11.84 -1.98
CA ALA A 157 -5.38 -12.92 -1.04
C ALA A 157 -6.50 -13.85 -1.55
N GLU A 158 -7.53 -13.32 -2.23
CA GLU A 158 -8.58 -14.13 -2.88
C GLU A 158 -7.98 -15.05 -3.94
N ARG A 159 -7.12 -14.51 -4.81
CA ARG A 159 -6.48 -15.32 -5.85
C ARG A 159 -5.57 -16.39 -5.26
N TRP A 160 -4.76 -16.05 -4.26
CA TRP A 160 -3.90 -17.03 -3.60
C TRP A 160 -4.68 -18.07 -2.81
N ARG A 161 -5.84 -17.73 -2.23
CA ARG A 161 -6.75 -18.71 -1.63
C ARG A 161 -7.18 -19.73 -2.67
N ASP A 162 -7.63 -19.27 -3.84
CA ASP A 162 -8.10 -20.16 -4.90
C ASP A 162 -6.99 -21.09 -5.40
N LEU A 163 -5.77 -20.56 -5.58
CA LEU A 163 -4.58 -21.35 -5.93
C LEU A 163 -4.21 -22.37 -4.85
N ALA A 164 -4.19 -21.96 -3.58
CA ALA A 164 -3.86 -22.84 -2.47
C ALA A 164 -4.89 -23.98 -2.32
N LYS A 165 -6.17 -23.67 -2.47
CA LYS A 165 -7.25 -24.67 -2.49
C LYS A 165 -7.08 -25.66 -3.64
N ALA A 166 -6.79 -25.17 -4.84
CA ALA A 166 -6.58 -26.02 -6.01
C ALA A 166 -5.36 -26.96 -5.84
N ALA A 167 -4.31 -26.49 -5.16
CA ALA A 167 -3.11 -27.26 -4.86
C ALA A 167 -3.23 -28.15 -3.61
N GLY A 168 -4.32 -28.05 -2.84
CA GLY A 168 -4.43 -28.72 -1.53
C GLY A 168 -3.44 -28.20 -0.48
N ALA A 169 -2.91 -26.99 -0.66
CA ALA A 169 -1.91 -26.39 0.22
C ALA A 169 -2.56 -25.77 1.48
N PRO A 170 -1.84 -25.68 2.61
CA PRO A 170 -2.27 -24.90 3.77
C PRO A 170 -2.50 -23.43 3.39
N TRP A 171 -3.61 -22.86 3.86
CA TRP A 171 -4.03 -21.50 3.49
C TRP A 171 -4.63 -20.69 4.66
N ALA A 172 -4.31 -21.07 5.89
CA ALA A 172 -4.83 -20.40 7.09
C ALA A 172 -4.36 -18.95 7.20
N ASP A 173 -3.10 -18.69 6.86
CA ASP A 173 -2.52 -17.34 6.80
C ASP A 173 -3.21 -16.49 5.73
N ILE A 174 -3.53 -17.09 4.58
CA ILE A 174 -4.26 -16.43 3.49
C ILE A 174 -5.68 -16.10 3.93
N ALA A 175 -6.39 -17.03 4.56
CA ALA A 175 -7.74 -16.82 5.09
C ALA A 175 -7.77 -15.67 6.10
N LEU A 176 -6.79 -15.63 7.02
CA LEU A 176 -6.64 -14.58 8.02
C LEU A 176 -6.48 -13.21 7.36
N ASN A 177 -5.51 -13.08 6.46
CA ASN A 177 -5.22 -11.80 5.82
C ASN A 177 -6.34 -11.36 4.87
N LEU A 178 -6.97 -12.30 4.15
CA LEU A 178 -8.16 -12.01 3.34
C LEU A 178 -9.30 -11.45 4.19
N ALA A 179 -9.65 -12.13 5.29
CA ALA A 179 -10.69 -11.67 6.20
C ALA A 179 -10.36 -10.30 6.80
N TRP A 180 -9.10 -10.07 7.16
CA TRP A 180 -8.63 -8.78 7.66
C TRP A 180 -8.80 -7.67 6.62
N PHE A 181 -8.33 -7.87 5.38
CA PHE A 181 -8.47 -6.87 4.31
C PHE A 181 -9.93 -6.58 3.98
N LEU A 182 -10.77 -7.61 3.90
CA LEU A 182 -12.21 -7.46 3.67
C LEU A 182 -12.88 -6.69 4.80
N ARG A 183 -12.49 -6.92 6.06
CA ARG A 183 -13.04 -6.18 7.20
C ARG A 183 -12.65 -4.70 7.16
N VAL A 184 -11.37 -4.41 6.92
CA VAL A 184 -10.84 -3.02 6.86
C VAL A 184 -11.39 -2.25 5.65
N THR A 185 -11.69 -2.95 4.56
CA THR A 185 -12.40 -2.38 3.39
C THR A 185 -13.92 -2.42 3.54
N GLU A 186 -14.42 -2.50 4.77
CA GLU A 186 -15.83 -2.37 5.11
C GLU A 186 -16.75 -3.45 4.52
N GLN A 187 -16.25 -4.66 4.35
CA GLN A 187 -17.00 -5.81 3.82
C GLN A 187 -17.10 -6.96 4.85
N PRO A 188 -17.71 -6.74 6.03
CA PRO A 188 -17.71 -7.71 7.13
C PRO A 188 -18.38 -9.04 6.76
N LEU A 189 -19.40 -9.04 5.89
CA LEU A 189 -20.05 -10.29 5.44
C LEU A 189 -19.10 -11.17 4.61
N ARG A 190 -18.29 -10.57 3.74
CA ARG A 190 -17.28 -11.29 2.97
C ARG A 190 -16.16 -11.77 3.87
N ALA A 191 -15.74 -10.95 4.85
CA ALA A 191 -14.75 -11.34 5.84
C ALA A 191 -15.20 -12.59 6.64
N ILE A 192 -16.44 -12.58 7.16
CA ILE A 192 -17.05 -13.73 7.84
C ILE A 192 -17.06 -14.96 6.92
N SER A 193 -17.53 -14.79 5.68
CA SER A 193 -17.63 -15.89 4.71
C SER A 193 -16.27 -16.53 4.42
N ALA A 194 -15.21 -15.72 4.29
CA ALA A 194 -13.85 -16.21 4.06
C ALA A 194 -13.32 -17.05 5.22
N VAL A 195 -13.60 -16.64 6.47
CA VAL A 195 -13.19 -17.40 7.66
C VAL A 195 -14.02 -18.68 7.83
N GLU A 196 -15.33 -18.61 7.62
CA GLU A 196 -16.21 -19.80 7.68
C GLU A 196 -15.85 -20.84 6.63
N GLU A 197 -15.51 -20.40 5.42
CA GLU A 197 -15.00 -21.26 4.37
C GLU A 197 -13.75 -22.02 4.83
N PHE A 198 -12.83 -21.33 5.51
CA PHE A 198 -11.65 -21.96 6.09
C PHE A 198 -12.01 -22.99 7.16
N TRP A 199 -12.91 -22.66 8.09
CA TRP A 199 -13.32 -23.60 9.14
C TRP A 199 -14.04 -24.84 8.61
N ARG A 200 -14.75 -24.73 7.48
CA ARG A 200 -15.39 -25.87 6.82
C ARG A 200 -14.42 -26.72 6.01
N ALA A 201 -13.29 -26.16 5.60
CA ALA A 201 -12.31 -26.87 4.79
C ALA A 201 -11.66 -28.01 5.57
N ARG A 202 -11.56 -29.18 4.94
CA ARG A 202 -10.78 -30.31 5.48
C ARG A 202 -9.33 -30.07 5.13
N GLY A 203 -8.56 -29.52 6.07
CA GLY A 203 -7.15 -29.21 5.87
C GLY A 203 -6.33 -29.43 7.14
N PRO A 204 -4.99 -29.28 7.04
CA PRO A 204 -4.11 -29.34 8.20
C PRO A 204 -4.54 -28.30 9.24
N ARG A 205 -4.53 -28.70 10.52
CA ARG A 205 -4.89 -27.79 11.60
C ARG A 205 -3.83 -26.69 11.70
N PRO A 206 -4.21 -25.41 11.64
CA PRO A 206 -3.26 -24.32 11.78
C PRO A 206 -2.72 -24.25 13.22
N SER A 207 -1.61 -23.54 13.38
CA SER A 207 -1.00 -23.31 14.69
C SER A 207 -1.97 -22.65 15.67
N PRO A 208 -1.80 -22.84 17.00
CA PRO A 208 -2.63 -22.17 18.00
C PRO A 208 -2.74 -20.64 17.77
N ARG A 209 -1.61 -19.99 17.47
CA ARG A 209 -1.57 -18.56 17.15
C ARG A 209 -2.45 -18.17 15.96
N LEU A 210 -2.33 -18.87 14.83
CA LEU A 210 -3.16 -18.58 13.65
C LEU A 210 -4.65 -18.88 13.91
N ARG A 211 -4.98 -19.90 14.71
CA ARG A 211 -6.37 -20.17 15.12
C ARG A 211 -6.93 -19.03 15.96
N ALA A 212 -6.18 -18.52 16.93
CA ALA A 212 -6.59 -17.39 17.75
C ALA A 212 -6.79 -16.12 16.89
N ALA A 213 -5.87 -15.85 15.96
CA ALA A 213 -5.98 -14.71 15.05
C ALA A 213 -7.20 -14.81 14.12
N LEU A 214 -7.45 -15.98 13.51
CA LEU A 214 -8.64 -16.23 12.68
C LEU A 214 -9.95 -16.04 13.47
N ALA A 215 -10.01 -16.60 14.68
CA ALA A 215 -11.17 -16.44 15.54
C ALA A 215 -11.39 -14.98 15.98
N THR A 216 -10.29 -14.23 16.21
CA THR A 216 -10.34 -12.80 16.56
C THR A 216 -10.85 -11.95 15.40
N VAL A 217 -10.34 -12.16 14.18
CA VAL A 217 -10.82 -11.39 13.01
C VAL A 217 -12.27 -11.71 12.67
N GLU A 218 -12.69 -12.97 12.85
CA GLU A 218 -14.09 -13.38 12.70
C GLU A 218 -14.99 -12.71 13.73
N ALA A 219 -14.58 -12.71 15.01
CA ALA A 219 -15.31 -12.01 16.07
C ALA A 219 -15.44 -10.51 15.75
N ALA A 220 -14.35 -9.86 15.35
CA ALA A 220 -14.37 -8.46 14.95
C ALA A 220 -15.32 -8.21 13.76
N ALA A 221 -15.33 -9.08 12.76
CA ALA A 221 -16.21 -8.94 11.61
C ALA A 221 -17.71 -9.11 11.97
N TYR A 222 -18.04 -10.03 12.89
CA TYR A 222 -19.39 -10.15 13.44
C TYR A 222 -19.79 -8.92 14.26
N THR A 223 -18.86 -8.35 15.04
CA THR A 223 -19.09 -7.09 15.77
C THR A 223 -19.37 -5.93 14.79
N ASP A 224 -18.56 -5.79 13.75
CA ASP A 224 -18.74 -4.75 12.72
C ASP A 224 -20.10 -4.92 11.99
N LYS A 225 -20.53 -6.18 11.74
CA LYS A 225 -21.85 -6.49 11.19
C LYS A 225 -22.99 -6.11 12.16
N PHE A 226 -22.85 -6.42 13.44
CA PHE A 226 -23.83 -6.11 14.49
C PHE A 226 -24.09 -4.60 14.57
N GLU A 227 -23.03 -3.79 14.63
CA GLU A 227 -23.13 -2.33 14.71
C GLU A 227 -23.83 -1.75 13.47
N ARG A 228 -23.47 -2.22 12.27
CA ARG A 228 -24.03 -1.71 11.01
C ARG A 228 -25.49 -2.07 10.78
N ARG A 229 -25.94 -3.24 11.26
CA ARG A 229 -27.32 -3.73 11.07
C ARG A 229 -28.26 -3.38 12.24
N GLY A 230 -27.85 -2.49 13.14
CA GLY A 230 -28.70 -2.01 14.23
C GLY A 230 -28.89 -3.00 15.37
N GLY A 231 -27.87 -3.83 15.66
CA GLY A 231 -27.82 -4.58 16.91
C GLY A 231 -28.53 -5.94 16.90
N GLN A 232 -28.46 -6.69 15.79
CA GLN A 232 -29.10 -8.02 15.72
C GLN A 232 -28.44 -9.01 16.69
N ARG A 233 -29.20 -9.48 17.69
CA ARG A 233 -28.72 -10.42 18.73
C ARG A 233 -27.97 -11.66 18.18
N PRO A 234 -28.38 -12.30 17.07
CA PRO A 234 -27.62 -13.44 16.52
C PRO A 234 -26.17 -13.11 16.14
N ASP A 235 -25.92 -11.90 15.62
CA ASP A 235 -24.57 -11.48 15.24
C ASP A 235 -23.69 -11.29 16.49
N LEU A 236 -24.25 -10.76 17.57
CA LEU A 236 -23.56 -10.64 18.85
C LEU A 236 -23.23 -12.02 19.45
N VAL A 237 -24.16 -12.97 19.40
CA VAL A 237 -23.91 -14.36 19.84
C VAL A 237 -22.81 -15.01 19.02
N ALA A 238 -22.80 -14.81 17.69
CA ALA A 238 -21.75 -15.32 16.82
C ALA A 238 -20.38 -14.71 17.14
N ALA A 239 -20.31 -13.40 17.39
CA ALA A 239 -19.09 -12.72 17.81
C ALA A 239 -18.54 -13.28 19.13
N TRP A 240 -19.41 -13.47 20.14
CA TRP A 240 -19.03 -14.09 21.41
C TRP A 240 -18.55 -15.54 21.25
N ASN A 241 -19.17 -16.32 20.36
CA ASN A 241 -18.70 -17.66 20.02
C ASN A 241 -17.32 -17.67 19.36
N ALA A 242 -17.07 -16.73 18.44
CA ALA A 242 -15.79 -16.59 17.79
C ALA A 242 -14.69 -16.16 18.77
N ILE A 243 -14.90 -15.10 19.55
CA ILE A 243 -13.86 -14.64 20.51
C ILE A 243 -13.61 -15.68 21.60
N GLY A 244 -14.63 -16.45 22.00
CA GLY A 244 -14.48 -17.56 22.93
C GLY A 244 -13.51 -18.64 22.44
N ARG A 245 -13.44 -18.89 21.11
CA ARG A 245 -12.44 -19.80 20.53
C ARG A 245 -11.01 -19.28 20.66
N ALA A 246 -10.81 -17.97 20.46
CA ALA A 246 -9.51 -17.34 20.69
C ALA A 246 -9.13 -17.39 22.18
N TRP A 247 -10.06 -17.03 23.07
CA TRP A 247 -9.84 -16.97 24.52
C TRP A 247 -9.52 -18.34 25.17
N ALA A 248 -10.02 -19.42 24.56
CA ALA A 248 -9.72 -20.79 24.97
C ALA A 248 -8.27 -21.21 24.70
N ILE A 249 -7.52 -20.45 23.90
CA ILE A 249 -6.09 -20.66 23.64
C ILE A 249 -5.32 -19.83 24.66
N GLU A 250 -4.96 -20.44 25.79
CA GLU A 250 -4.41 -19.74 26.96
C GLU A 250 -3.20 -18.84 26.65
N ALA A 251 -2.28 -19.32 25.82
CA ALA A 251 -1.10 -18.55 25.40
C ALA A 251 -1.41 -17.28 24.60
N GLU A 252 -2.61 -17.17 24.02
CA GLU A 252 -3.02 -16.05 23.17
C GLU A 252 -4.07 -15.14 23.86
N ARG A 253 -4.47 -15.46 25.10
CA ARG A 253 -5.53 -14.74 25.83
C ARG A 253 -5.19 -13.26 26.01
N ASP A 254 -3.95 -12.98 26.40
CA ASP A 254 -3.46 -11.63 26.67
C ASP A 254 -2.96 -10.91 25.41
N HIS A 255 -3.16 -11.50 24.22
CA HIS A 255 -2.80 -10.85 22.98
C HIS A 255 -3.62 -9.55 22.82
N PRO A 256 -2.99 -8.39 22.50
CA PRO A 256 -3.67 -7.08 22.50
C PRO A 256 -4.93 -7.04 21.64
N GLU A 257 -4.91 -7.68 20.48
CA GLU A 257 -6.08 -7.74 19.57
C GLU A 257 -7.23 -8.58 20.15
N VAL A 258 -6.94 -9.73 20.78
CA VAL A 258 -7.94 -10.57 21.43
C VAL A 258 -8.61 -9.79 22.55
N SER A 259 -7.80 -9.17 23.40
CA SER A 259 -8.26 -8.33 24.51
C SER A 259 -9.03 -7.09 24.05
N SER A 260 -8.68 -6.51 22.91
CA SER A 260 -9.40 -5.37 22.32
C SER A 260 -10.79 -5.77 21.83
N VAL A 261 -10.90 -6.85 21.05
CA VAL A 261 -12.19 -7.34 20.55
C VAL A 261 -13.09 -7.82 21.69
N TYR A 262 -12.52 -8.52 22.67
CA TYR A 262 -13.26 -8.97 23.85
C TYR A 262 -13.85 -7.80 24.65
N ARG A 263 -13.05 -6.77 24.97
CA ARG A 263 -13.53 -5.57 25.67
C ARG A 263 -14.57 -4.78 24.86
N ARG A 264 -14.42 -4.71 23.53
CA ARG A 264 -15.44 -4.09 22.67
C ARG A 264 -16.77 -4.84 22.78
N LEU A 265 -16.74 -6.18 22.85
CA LEU A 265 -17.95 -6.99 23.02
C LEU A 265 -18.63 -6.80 24.38
N GLU A 266 -17.86 -6.66 25.47
CA GLU A 266 -18.38 -6.33 26.80
C GLU A 266 -19.11 -4.99 26.83
N GLY A 267 -18.71 -4.03 25.99
CA GLY A 267 -19.37 -2.74 25.83
C GLY A 267 -20.84 -2.84 25.37
N PHE A 268 -21.26 -3.95 24.74
CA PHE A 268 -22.65 -4.18 24.33
C PHE A 268 -23.50 -4.87 25.41
N GLY A 269 -22.93 -5.14 26.58
CA GLY A 269 -23.59 -5.83 27.69
C GLY A 269 -23.01 -7.22 27.96
N PRO A 270 -23.59 -7.96 28.93
CA PRO A 270 -23.09 -9.27 29.34
C PRO A 270 -23.17 -10.29 28.19
N ASP A 271 -22.28 -11.29 28.22
CA ASP A 271 -22.26 -12.39 27.25
C ASP A 271 -23.67 -13.03 27.13
N PRO A 272 -24.36 -12.83 25.98
CA PRO A 272 -25.75 -13.24 25.80
C PRO A 272 -25.92 -14.76 25.76
N ARG A 273 -24.82 -15.53 25.74
CA ARG A 273 -24.81 -16.99 25.85
C ARG A 273 -25.01 -17.46 27.29
N ARG A 274 -24.69 -16.61 28.28
CA ARG A 274 -24.77 -16.94 29.71
C ARG A 274 -26.14 -16.61 30.34
N SER A 275 -26.99 -15.84 29.65
CA SER A 275 -28.33 -15.47 30.12
C SER A 275 -29.39 -16.53 29.83
N ARG A 276 -29.11 -17.79 30.20
CA ARG A 276 -30.09 -18.90 30.16
C ARG A 276 -30.59 -19.22 31.56
#